data_AF-A0A816FKX8-F1
#
_entry.id   AF-A0A816FKX8-F1
#
_cell.length_a   1.000
_cell.length_b   1.000
_cell.length_c   1.000
_cell.angle_alpha   90.00
_cell.angle_beta   90.00
_cell.angle_gamma   90.00
#
_symmetry.space_group_name_H-M   'P 1'
#
loop_
_entity.id
_entity.type
_entity.pdbx_description
1 polymer ?
#
loop_
_entity_poly.entity_id
_entity_poly.type
_entity_poly.pdbx_seq_one_letter_code
_entity_poly.pdbx_strand_id
1 'polypeptide(L)'
;MLNILLLITSLLVAIMVYVMKQRYFKRQKDVPGLEPQFLFGNLLQLNVLFSHRSLTDIFKQLHKTYGDIYQYWNGPRSYYVFNKFEHVMH
;
A
#
# COMPACT_ATOMS: atom_id res chain seq x y z
N MET A 1 -3.61 34.64 16.19
CA MET A 1 -4.37 33.48 16.71
C MET A 1 -4.73 32.47 15.63
N LEU A 2 -5.27 32.89 14.48
CA LEU A 2 -5.63 31.96 13.38
C LEU A 2 -4.45 31.12 12.86
N ASN A 3 -3.28 31.72 12.64
CA ASN A 3 -2.09 30.99 12.15
C ASN A 3 -1.62 29.91 13.14
N ILE A 4 -1.72 30.18 14.44
CA ILE A 4 -1.35 29.23 15.49
C ILE A 4 -2.34 28.06 15.50
N LEU A 5 -3.63 28.34 15.37
CA LEU A 5 -4.66 27.31 15.27
C LEU A 5 -4.46 26.40 14.05
N LEU A 6 -4.10 26.98 12.90
CA LEU A 6 -3.81 26.21 11.68
C LEU A 6 -2.59 25.29 11.85
N LEU A 7 -1.52 25.78 12.49
CA LEU A 7 -0.33 24.98 12.77
C LEU A 7 -0.62 23.83 13.74
N ILE A 8 -1.39 24.07 14.79
CA ILE A 8 -1.80 23.01 15.72
C ILE A 8 -2.66 21.97 14.98
N THR A 9 -3.61 22.42 14.16
CA THR A 9 -4.49 21.52 13.40
C THR A 9 -3.70 20.66 12.41
N SER A 10 -2.78 21.25 11.64
CA SER A 10 -1.96 20.49 10.69
C SER A 10 -1.05 19.48 11.38
N LEU A 11 -0.48 19.84 12.54
CA LEU A 11 0.33 18.94 13.35
C LEU A 11 -0.50 17.76 13.88
N LEU A 12 -1.71 18.01 14.39
CA LEU A 12 -2.62 16.95 14.86
C LEU A 12 -3.00 16.00 13.73
N VAL A 13 -3.30 16.53 12.53
CA VAL A 13 -3.58 15.71 11.35
C VAL A 13 -2.36 14.87 10.97
N ALA A 14 -1.15 15.45 10.95
CA ALA A 14 0.07 14.71 10.63
C ALA A 14 0.35 13.56 11.63
N ILE A 15 0.15 13.82 12.93
CA ILE A 15 0.27 12.79 13.98
C ILE A 15 -0.78 11.69 13.78
N MET A 16 -2.03 12.06 13.50
CA MET A 16 -3.10 11.10 13.24
C MET A 16 -2.78 10.21 12.03
N VAL A 17 -2.32 10.80 10.92
CA VAL A 17 -1.87 10.08 9.72
C VAL A 17 -0.73 9.13 10.05
N TYR A 18 0.27 9.58 10.81
CA TYR A 18 1.41 8.75 11.22
C TYR A 18 0.97 7.55 12.06
N VAL A 19 0.15 7.77 13.10
CA VAL A 19 -0.34 6.71 13.99
C VAL A 19 -1.18 5.70 13.21
N MET A 20 -2.06 6.16 12.34
CA MET A 20 -2.86 5.28 11.50
C MET A 20 -1.98 4.52 10.49
N LYS A 21 -0.94 5.15 9.91
CA LYS A 21 0.04 4.45 9.06
C LYS A 21 0.65 3.26 9.80
N GLN A 22 1.14 3.49 11.02
CA GLN A 22 1.75 2.45 11.86
C GLN A 22 0.78 1.33 12.26
N ARG A 23 -0.50 1.65 12.47
CA ARG A 23 -1.50 0.67 12.89
C ARG A 23 -1.98 -0.22 11.74
N TYR A 24 -2.31 0.37 10.60
CA TYR A 24 -2.99 -0.34 9.50
C TYR A 24 -2.02 -0.87 8.43
N PHE A 25 -0.87 -0.23 8.27
CA PHE A 25 0.08 -0.56 7.20
C PHE A 25 1.33 -1.24 7.73
N LYS A 26 1.12 -2.32 8.50
CA LYS A 26 2.22 -3.18 8.96
C LYS A 26 2.71 -4.05 7.82
N ARG A 27 3.92 -3.78 7.35
CA ARG A 27 4.62 -4.62 6.39
C ARG A 27 5.26 -5.80 7.10
N GLN A 28 5.19 -6.98 6.48
CA GLN A 28 6.02 -8.09 6.93
C GLN A 28 7.44 -7.91 6.41
N LYS A 29 8.42 -7.98 7.32
CA LYS A 29 9.83 -7.62 7.07
C LYS A 29 10.41 -8.34 5.86
N ASP A 30 10.01 -9.60 5.67
CA ASP A 30 10.63 -10.50 4.70
C ASP A 30 9.84 -10.62 3.39
N VAL A 31 8.75 -9.86 3.25
CA VAL A 31 7.97 -9.85 2.01
C VAL A 31 8.22 -8.56 1.21
N PRO A 32 8.68 -8.65 -0.05
CA PRO A 32 8.86 -7.49 -0.92
C PRO A 32 7.51 -6.90 -1.33
N GLY A 33 7.46 -5.61 -1.65
CA GLY A 33 6.20 -4.96 -2.05
C GLY A 33 6.26 -3.43 -2.04
N LEU A 34 5.24 -2.78 -2.61
CA LEU A 34 5.15 -1.32 -2.59
C LEU A 34 4.79 -0.81 -1.20
N GLU A 35 5.44 0.27 -0.76
CA GLU A 35 4.97 0.96 0.42
C GLU A 35 3.59 1.60 0.20
N PRO A 36 2.63 1.33 1.09
CA PRO A 36 1.27 1.82 0.93
C PRO A 36 1.14 3.30 1.28
N GLN A 37 0.27 3.96 0.52
CA GLN A 37 -0.21 5.30 0.82
C GLN A 37 -1.32 5.26 1.87
N PHE A 38 -1.39 6.34 2.65
CA PHE A 38 -2.23 6.45 3.83
C PHE A 38 -3.71 6.11 3.64
N LEU A 39 -4.31 6.45 2.48
CA LEU A 39 -5.76 6.25 2.24
C LEU A 39 -6.07 5.13 1.25
N PHE A 40 -5.27 5.02 0.20
CA PHE A 40 -5.58 4.16 -0.95
C PHE A 40 -4.73 2.90 -1.01
N GLY A 41 -3.84 2.68 -0.03
CA GLY A 41 -2.84 1.62 -0.13
C GLY A 41 -1.97 1.86 -1.36
N ASN A 42 -1.92 0.90 -2.28
CA ASN A 42 -1.19 1.06 -3.54
C ASN A 42 -2.08 1.38 -4.75
N LEU A 43 -3.41 1.53 -4.59
CA LEU A 43 -4.32 1.67 -5.73
C LEU A 43 -3.99 2.86 -6.64
N LEU A 44 -3.65 4.02 -6.07
CA LEU A 44 -3.24 5.21 -6.83
C LEU A 44 -1.86 5.03 -7.48
N GLN A 45 -0.89 4.47 -6.75
CA GLN A 45 0.47 4.20 -7.27
C GLN A 45 0.44 3.23 -8.45
N LEU A 46 -0.45 2.25 -8.39
CA LEU A 46 -0.67 1.26 -9.45
C LEU A 46 -1.61 1.78 -10.55
N ASN A 47 -2.12 3.00 -10.39
CA ASN A 47 -3.06 3.66 -11.28
C ASN A 47 -4.33 2.81 -11.56
N VAL A 48 -4.78 2.03 -10.57
CA VAL A 48 -5.96 1.15 -10.71
C VAL A 48 -7.24 1.97 -10.94
N LEU A 49 -7.31 3.18 -10.36
CA LEU A 49 -8.50 4.02 -10.39
C LEU A 49 -8.64 4.88 -11.65
N PHE A 50 -7.55 5.16 -12.37
CA PHE A 50 -7.57 6.08 -13.52
C PHE A 50 -6.99 5.48 -14.80
N SER A 51 -6.53 4.23 -14.79
CA SER A 51 -5.96 3.56 -15.96
C SER A 51 -6.95 2.58 -16.59
N HIS A 52 -6.88 2.44 -17.91
CA HIS A 52 -7.48 1.31 -18.64
C HIS A 52 -6.64 0.03 -18.58
N ARG A 53 -5.54 0.00 -17.79
CA ARG A 53 -4.74 -1.20 -17.61
C ARG A 53 -5.55 -2.29 -16.93
N SER A 54 -5.45 -3.51 -17.46
CA SER A 54 -6.05 -4.66 -16.81
C SER A 54 -5.33 -4.94 -15.48
N LEU A 55 -6.05 -5.53 -14.51
CA LEU A 55 -5.43 -5.99 -13.27
C LEU A 55 -4.30 -7.00 -13.56
N THR A 56 -4.44 -7.79 -14.61
CA THR A 56 -3.43 -8.74 -15.09
C THR A 56 -2.11 -8.04 -15.43
N ASP A 57 -2.16 -6.89 -16.12
CA ASP A 57 -0.94 -6.15 -16.48
C ASP A 57 -0.26 -5.57 -15.25
N ILE A 58 -1.07 -5.09 -14.29
CA ILE A 58 -0.57 -4.58 -13.01
C ILE A 58 0.13 -5.70 -12.23
N PHE A 59 -0.49 -6.87 -12.10
CA PHE A 59 0.11 -8.01 -11.40
C PHE A 59 1.34 -8.57 -12.13
N LYS A 60 1.35 -8.56 -13.48
CA LYS A 60 2.56 -8.89 -14.26
C LYS A 60 3.70 -7.93 -13.98
N GLN A 61 3.41 -6.62 -13.91
CA GLN A 61 4.41 -5.61 -13.57
C GLN A 61 4.96 -5.84 -12.15
N LEU A 62 4.08 -6.05 -11.17
CA LEU A 62 4.47 -6.32 -9.80
C LEU A 62 5.31 -7.60 -9.67
N HIS A 63 4.91 -8.66 -10.36
CA HIS A 63 5.68 -9.91 -10.41
C HIS A 63 7.08 -9.69 -11.01
N LYS A 64 7.20 -8.92 -12.09
CA LYS A 64 8.50 -8.56 -12.68
C LYS A 64 9.38 -7.75 -11.70
N THR A 65 8.78 -6.91 -10.85
CA THR A 65 9.52 -6.05 -9.92
C THR A 65 9.89 -6.75 -8.61
N TYR A 66 9.02 -7.59 -8.06
CA TYR A 66 9.15 -8.15 -6.71
C TYR A 66 9.30 -9.68 -6.67
N GLY A 67 9.15 -10.36 -7.81
CA GLY A 67 9.30 -11.81 -7.91
C GLY A 67 8.00 -12.59 -7.64
N ASP A 68 8.16 -13.85 -7.26
CA ASP A 68 7.04 -14.80 -7.15
C ASP A 68 6.10 -14.52 -5.97
N ILE A 69 6.62 -13.92 -4.90
CA ILE A 69 5.89 -13.61 -3.66
C ILE A 69 6.06 -12.13 -3.36
N TYR A 70 4.96 -11.39 -3.28
CA TYR A 70 4.98 -9.99 -2.90
C TYR A 70 3.71 -9.56 -2.17
N GLN A 71 3.83 -8.44 -1.47
CA GLN A 71 2.75 -7.79 -0.75
C GLN A 71 2.29 -6.54 -1.49
N TYR A 72 0.98 -6.31 -1.51
CA TYR A 72 0.41 -5.00 -1.87
C TYR A 72 -0.79 -4.68 -0.98
N TRP A 73 -1.26 -3.44 -1.01
CA TRP A 73 -2.36 -2.93 -0.23
C TRP A 73 -3.47 -2.42 -1.13
N ASN A 74 -4.69 -2.90 -0.90
CA ASN A 74 -5.91 -2.34 -1.45
C ASN A 74 -6.62 -1.58 -0.33
N GLY A 75 -6.50 -0.25 -0.35
CA GLY A 75 -6.87 0.59 0.78
C GLY A 75 -6.09 0.18 2.05
N PRO A 76 -6.73 0.02 3.21
CA PRO A 76 -6.07 -0.39 4.44
C PRO A 76 -5.79 -1.90 4.54
N ARG A 77 -6.23 -2.72 3.56
CA ARG A 77 -6.07 -4.18 3.60
C ARG A 77 -4.83 -4.60 2.82
N SER A 78 -3.97 -5.38 3.46
CA SER A 78 -2.82 -6.02 2.81
C SER A 78 -3.18 -7.36 2.17
N TYR A 79 -2.58 -7.65 1.02
CA TYR A 79 -2.71 -8.91 0.29
C TYR A 79 -1.33 -9.43 -0.05
N TYR A 80 -1.18 -10.75 0.05
CA TYR A 80 -0.02 -11.49 -0.43
C TYR A 80 -0.38 -12.13 -1.76
N VAL A 81 0.49 -11.97 -2.75
CA VAL A 81 0.32 -12.59 -4.06
C VAL A 81 1.38 -13.66 -4.21
N PHE A 82 0.92 -14.87 -4.52
CA PHE A 82 1.74 -16.04 -4.83
C PHE A 82 1.53 -16.37 -6.31
N ASN A 83 2.57 -16.20 -7.13
CA ASN A 83 2.47 -16.42 -8.59
C ASN A 83 2.69 -17.88 -9.01
N LYS A 84 3.15 -18.73 -8.08
CA LYS A 84 3.38 -20.16 -8.30
C LYS A 84 2.59 -20.99 -7.30
N PHE A 85 2.08 -22.11 -7.78
CA PHE A 85 1.23 -23.02 -7.01
C PHE A 85 1.97 -23.67 -5.81
N GLU A 86 3.27 -23.94 -5.98
CA GLU A 86 4.14 -24.50 -4.94
C GLU A 86 4.21 -23.65 -3.67
N HIS A 87 4.00 -22.33 -3.76
CA HIS A 87 3.99 -21.46 -2.59
C HIS A 87 2.68 -21.46 -1.79
N VAL A 88 1.60 -22.04 -2.35
CA VAL A 88 0.27 -22.09 -1.71
C VAL A 88 0.05 -23.40 -0.94
N MET A 89 0.80 -24.45 -1.28
CA MET A 89 0.61 -25.82 -0.80
C MET A 89 1.43 -26.19 0.46
N HIS A 90 2.02 -25.21 1.14
CA HIS A 90 2.85 -25.42 2.33
C HIS A 90 2.09 -25.30 3.65
#